data_AF-F7W882-F1
#
_entry.id   AF-F7W882-F1
#
_cell.length_a   1.000
_cell.length_b   1.000
_cell.length_c   1.000
_cell.angle_alpha   90.00
_cell.angle_beta   90.00
_cell.angle_gamma   90.00
#
_symmetry.space_group_name_H-M   'P 1'
#
loop_
_entity.id
_entity.type
_entity.pdbx_description
1 polymer ?
#
loop_
_entity_poly.entity_id
_entity_poly.type
_entity_poly.pdbx_seq_one_letter_code
_entity_poly.pdbx_strand_id
1 'polypeptide(L)'
;MSTAVKRACDACHRRKVKCDGINPCRNCHASQLTCTYNAIPQKKGPKGSRAKVISELRETQIPQKKGPKGSRAKVISEDKRAYPPRSRTA
;
A
#
# COMPACT_ATOMS: atom_id res chain seq x y z
N MET A 1 10.04 29.25 13.82
CA MET A 1 10.84 28.16 13.21
C MET A 1 10.03 26.87 13.23
N SER A 2 9.38 26.50 12.13
CA SER A 2 8.73 25.20 12.01
C SER A 2 9.56 24.32 11.10
N THR A 3 10.46 23.55 11.70
CA THR A 3 11.00 22.35 11.08
C THR A 3 9.79 21.46 10.76
N ALA A 4 9.56 21.19 9.48
CA ALA A 4 8.42 20.39 9.06
C ALA A 4 8.62 18.95 9.57
N VAL A 5 7.87 18.59 10.61
CA VAL A 5 7.89 17.22 11.15
C VAL A 5 7.24 16.30 10.12
N LYS A 6 7.97 15.27 9.67
CA LYS A 6 7.52 14.33 8.63
C LYS A 6 6.20 13.61 8.98
N ARG A 7 5.91 13.44 10.27
CA ARG A 7 4.69 12.80 10.77
C ARG A 7 4.30 13.32 12.15
N ALA A 8 3.05 13.72 12.32
CA ALA A 8 2.49 14.02 13.64
C ALA A 8 2.25 12.74 14.45
N CYS A 9 2.36 12.82 15.77
CA CYS A 9 1.99 11.71 16.65
C CYS A 9 0.49 11.38 16.53
N ASP A 10 0.09 10.19 16.98
CA ASP A 10 -1.27 9.68 16.84
C ASP A 10 -2.29 10.57 17.57
N ALA A 11 -1.92 11.11 18.73
CA ALA A 11 -2.75 12.03 19.51
C ALA A 11 -2.99 13.36 18.77
N CYS A 12 -1.91 14.01 18.31
CA CYS A 12 -2.00 15.26 17.56
C CYS A 12 -2.72 15.07 16.22
N HIS A 13 -2.48 13.94 15.55
CA HIS A 13 -3.11 13.63 14.27
C HIS A 13 -4.63 13.44 14.41
N ARG A 14 -5.09 12.70 15.43
CA ARG A 14 -6.54 12.56 15.72
C ARG A 14 -7.19 13.89 16.09
N ARG A 15 -6.50 14.74 16.85
CA ARG A 15 -6.98 16.07 17.27
C ARG A 15 -6.81 17.14 16.19
N LYS A 16 -6.15 16.83 15.07
CA LYS A 16 -5.82 17.76 13.98
C LYS A 16 -5.07 19.01 14.44
N VAL A 17 -4.17 18.87 15.41
CA VAL A 17 -3.31 19.95 15.90
C VAL A 17 -1.88 19.78 15.40
N LYS A 18 -1.12 20.87 15.34
CA LYS A 18 0.30 20.82 14.98
C LYS A 18 1.07 19.97 16.00
N CYS A 19 1.96 19.12 15.51
CA CYS A 19 2.82 18.29 16.34
C CYS A 19 4.27 18.76 16.22
N ASP A 20 4.96 18.84 17.35
CA ASP A 20 6.37 19.24 17.40
C ASP A 20 7.35 18.09 17.08
N GLY A 21 6.86 16.85 16.98
CA GLY A 21 7.68 15.68 16.60
C GLY A 21 8.59 15.12 17.70
N ILE A 22 8.74 15.83 18.82
CA ILE A 22 9.41 15.33 20.04
C ILE A 22 8.52 14.31 20.78
N ASN A 23 9.16 13.43 21.58
CA ASN A 23 8.46 12.40 22.36
C ASN A 23 8.83 12.51 23.86
N PRO A 24 7.88 12.93 24.74
CA PRO A 24 6.50 13.32 24.44
C PRO A 24 6.40 14.69 23.74
N CYS A 25 5.38 14.86 22.89
CA CYS A 25 5.14 16.13 22.19
C CYS A 25 4.61 17.20 23.17
N ARG A 26 4.84 18.52 22.95
CA ARG A 26 4.37 19.56 23.91
C ARG A 26 2.86 19.49 24.14
N ASN A 27 2.09 19.33 23.07
CA ASN A 27 0.64 19.16 23.14
C ASN A 27 0.22 17.91 23.92
N CYS A 28 0.97 16.82 23.76
CA CYS A 28 0.73 15.55 24.43
C CYS A 28 1.03 15.68 25.93
N HIS A 29 2.16 16.30 26.26
CA HIS A 29 2.58 16.57 27.64
C HIS A 29 1.59 17.49 28.36
N ALA A 30 1.20 18.61 27.75
CA ALA A 30 0.23 19.54 28.33
C ALA A 30 -1.16 18.91 28.52
N SER A 31 -1.55 17.99 27.64
CA SER A 31 -2.82 17.25 27.77
C SER A 31 -2.71 15.95 28.55
N GLN A 32 -1.52 15.61 29.08
CA GLN A 32 -1.22 14.34 29.75
C GLN A 32 -1.70 13.11 28.95
N LEU A 33 -1.53 13.16 27.63
CA LEU A 33 -1.87 12.08 26.71
C LEU A 33 -0.65 11.23 26.35
N THR A 34 -0.93 9.97 26.02
CA THR A 34 0.04 9.07 25.42
C THR A 34 0.49 9.57 24.04
N CYS A 35 1.79 9.87 23.92
CA CYS A 35 2.42 10.28 22.67
C CYS A 35 2.97 9.06 21.94
N THR A 36 2.23 8.53 20.96
CA THR A 36 2.66 7.40 20.14
C THR A 36 2.73 7.75 18.66
N TYR A 37 3.54 7.00 17.91
CA TYR A 37 3.63 7.09 16.44
C TYR A 37 3.33 5.73 15.78
N ASN A 38 2.56 4.88 16.49
CA ASN A 38 2.37 3.47 16.17
C ASN A 38 1.19 3.24 15.22
N ALA A 39 0.31 4.24 15.01
CA ALA A 39 -0.87 4.02 14.19
C ALA A 39 -0.49 3.76 12.73
N ILE A 40 -0.66 2.53 12.27
CA ILE A 40 -0.56 2.19 10.84
C ILE A 40 -1.83 2.74 10.19
N PRO A 41 -1.73 3.65 9.19
CA PRO A 41 -2.89 4.15 8.47
C PRO A 41 -3.68 2.97 7.90
N GLN A 42 -4.82 2.66 8.53
CA GLN A 42 -5.71 1.66 8.00
C GLN A 42 -6.29 2.25 6.73
N LYS A 43 -5.88 1.72 5.57
CA LYS A 43 -6.50 2.04 4.28
C LYS A 43 -7.97 1.64 4.42
N LYS A 44 -8.84 2.59 4.74
CA LYS A 44 -10.28 2.40 4.56
C LYS A 44 -10.43 2.03 3.09
N GLY A 45 -10.72 0.76 2.84
CA GLY A 45 -11.08 0.26 1.52
C GLY A 45 -12.18 1.14 0.94
N PRO A 46 -12.38 1.12 -0.39
CA PRO A 46 -13.32 2.01 -1.06
C PRO A 46 -14.65 2.06 -0.31
N LYS A 47 -15.02 3.27 0.15
CA LYS A 47 -16.21 3.51 0.96
C LYS A 47 -17.47 3.22 0.13
N GLY A 48 -18.04 2.03 0.33
CA GLY A 48 -19.43 1.72 0.00
C GLY A 48 -19.77 1.58 -1.48
N SER A 49 -20.95 1.02 -1.71
CA SER A 49 -21.58 0.64 -2.99
C SER A 49 -21.43 1.66 -4.13
N ARG A 50 -21.30 2.96 -3.84
CA ARG A 50 -21.06 4.01 -4.86
C ARG A 50 -19.80 3.76 -5.69
N ALA A 51 -18.73 3.23 -5.11
CA ALA A 51 -17.51 2.89 -5.87
C ALA A 51 -17.76 1.74 -6.86
N LYS A 52 -18.61 0.78 -6.47
CA LYS A 52 -19.05 -0.32 -7.35
C LYS A 52 -19.93 0.20 -8.48
N VAL A 53 -20.94 1.02 -8.16
CA VAL A 53 -21.85 1.64 -9.15
C VAL A 53 -21.09 2.53 -10.15
N ILE A 54 -20.12 3.34 -9.71
CA ILE A 54 -19.30 4.17 -10.61
C ILE A 54 -18.44 3.29 -11.53
N SER A 55 -17.91 2.17 -11.02
CA SER A 55 -17.15 1.23 -11.84
C SER A 55 -18.05 0.55 -12.88
N GLU A 56 -19.23 0.11 -12.46
CA GLU A 56 -20.24 -0.55 -13.31
C GLU A 56 -20.80 0.39 -14.39
N LEU A 57 -21.11 1.64 -14.05
CA LEU A 57 -21.51 2.67 -15.02
C LEU A 57 -20.42 2.94 -16.07
N ARG A 58 -19.15 3.04 -15.66
CA ARG A 58 -18.02 3.19 -16.61
C ARG A 58 -17.87 1.99 -17.53
N GLU A 59 -18.14 0.77 -17.06
CA GLU A 59 -18.07 -0.43 -17.88
C GLU A 59 -19.18 -0.50 -18.93
N THR A 60 -20.38 -0.03 -18.60
CA THR A 60 -21.52 -0.03 -19.54
C THR A 60 -21.43 1.02 -20.65
N GLN A 61 -20.67 2.11 -20.45
CA GLN A 61 -20.60 3.24 -21.40
C GLN A 61 -19.41 3.18 -22.36
N ILE A 62 -18.47 2.24 -22.23
CA ILE A 62 -17.33 2.13 -23.16
C ILE A 62 -17.57 0.98 -24.16
N PRO A 63 -17.72 1.25 -25.47
CA PRO A 63 -17.81 0.20 -26.47
C PRO A 63 -16.53 -0.64 -26.49
N GLN A 64 -16.74 -1.95 -26.53
CA GLN A 64 -15.79 -3.04 -26.38
C GLN A 64 -14.47 -2.86 -27.15
N LYS A 65 -13.38 -2.54 -26.44
CA LYS A 65 -12.03 -2.97 -26.79
C LYS A 65 -11.33 -3.57 -25.56
N LYS A 66 -11.91 -4.63 -24.97
CA LYS A 66 -11.26 -5.38 -23.89
C LYS A 66 -10.38 -6.47 -24.51
N GLY A 67 -9.12 -6.14 -24.78
CA GLY A 67 -8.07 -7.14 -24.96
C GLY A 67 -7.85 -7.95 -23.68
N PRO A 68 -7.37 -9.20 -23.76
CA PRO A 68 -7.28 -10.09 -22.61
C PRO A 68 -6.26 -9.54 -21.60
N LYS A 69 -6.74 -9.30 -20.37
CA LYS A 69 -5.89 -9.04 -19.22
C LYS A 69 -5.11 -10.32 -18.94
N GLY A 70 -3.83 -10.32 -19.33
CA GLY A 70 -2.92 -11.45 -19.15
C GLY A 70 -2.86 -11.93 -17.71
N SER A 71 -3.54 -13.03 -17.42
CA SER A 71 -3.22 -13.92 -16.32
C SER A 71 -1.86 -14.54 -16.64
N ARG A 72 -0.83 -14.14 -15.90
CA ARG A 72 0.49 -14.75 -15.94
C ARG A 72 0.37 -16.20 -15.47
N ALA A 73 0.10 -17.11 -16.40
CA ALA A 73 0.19 -18.54 -16.17
C ALA A 73 1.64 -18.85 -15.78
N LYS A 74 1.85 -19.29 -14.53
CA LYS A 74 3.09 -19.97 -14.14
C LYS A 74 3.08 -21.33 -14.82
N VAL A 75 3.60 -21.41 -16.04
CA VAL A 75 4.11 -22.67 -16.59
C VAL A 75 5.48 -22.87 -15.95
N ILE A 76 5.51 -23.65 -14.87
CA ILE A 76 6.74 -24.35 -14.45
C ILE A 76 6.78 -25.63 -15.26
N SER A 77 7.45 -25.55 -16.41
CA SER A 77 7.79 -26.66 -17.28
C SER A 77 9.18 -27.17 -16.90
N GLU A 78 9.27 -28.23 -16.12
CA GLU A 78 10.53 -28.99 -15.95
C GLU A 78 10.22 -30.49 -15.93
N ASP A 79 9.71 -30.99 -17.05
CA ASP A 79 9.97 -32.37 -17.46
C ASP A 79 10.88 -32.31 -18.68
N LYS A 80 12.16 -32.66 -18.48
CA LYS A 80 12.99 -33.49 -19.38
C LYS A 80 14.46 -33.50 -18.94
N ARG A 81 14.80 -34.56 -18.22
CA ARG A 81 15.75 -35.61 -18.62
C ARG A 81 16.93 -35.20 -19.53
N ALA A 82 18.11 -35.68 -19.12
CA ALA A 82 19.35 -35.88 -19.88
C ALA A 82 20.30 -34.67 -19.96
N TYR A 83 21.17 -34.59 -18.96
CA TYR A 83 22.53 -34.08 -19.10
C TYR A 83 23.30 -34.99 -20.07
N PRO A 84 23.83 -34.45 -21.18
CA PRO A 84 25.21 -34.79 -21.51
C PRO A 84 25.99 -33.55 -21.97
N PRO A 85 27.11 -33.22 -21.32
CA PRO A 85 28.21 -32.50 -21.95
C PRO A 85 29.36 -33.49 -22.15
N ARG A 86 29.68 -33.78 -23.42
CA ARG A 86 30.80 -33.18 -24.16
C ARG A 86 32.19 -33.67 -23.69
N SER A 87 32.62 -34.77 -24.32
CA SER A 87 33.83 -34.93 -25.14
C SER A 87 35.21 -34.42 -24.67
N ARG A 88 36.22 -35.31 -24.85
CA ARG A 88 37.68 -35.10 -25.07
C ARG A 88 38.45 -34.68 -23.81
N THR A 89 39.52 -35.34 -23.36
CA THR A 89 40.84 -35.75 -23.92
C THR A 89 41.56 -36.49 -22.76
N ALA A 90 42.55 -37.37 -22.86
CA ALA A 90 43.58 -37.71 -23.84
C ALA A 90 43.91 -39.22 -23.73
#